data_AF-Q07HZ0-F1
#
_entry.id   AF-Q07HZ0-F1
#
_cell.length_a   1.000
_cell.length_b   1.000
_cell.length_c   1.000
_cell.angle_alpha   90.00
_cell.angle_beta   90.00
_cell.angle_gamma   90.00
#
_symmetry.space_group_name_H-M   'P 1'
#
loop_
_entity.id
_entity.type
_entity.pdbx_description
1 polymer ?
#
loop_
_entity_poly.entity_id
_entity_poly.type
_entity_poly.pdbx_seq_one_letter_code
_entity_poly.pdbx_strand_id
1 'polypeptide(L)'
;MIVAGVHRYAVGPAALVLPAFGDADEGASPVAAIYRVLTGQHSAAADIADDREFDRHVLASILAVALSEPGSLTERSGLSLGDLAGLARHWFPQLMELALLPSLDAVEDEEVAMVRDLLLAHRSSDGEVGRWLATLVARRAMEPNHLWEDLGLRERPELTRLLTRHFEPLASANTNNMKWKRFFYRKLCEDDGIVMCSTPVCTRCQDFANCFGDESGESRMAARRREVELRAS
;
A
#
# COMPACT_ATOMS: atom_id res chain seq x y z
N MET A 1 27.66 6.26 -39.68
CA MET A 1 26.43 6.09 -38.90
C MET A 1 26.73 5.11 -37.77
N ILE A 2 27.10 5.62 -36.60
CA ILE A 2 27.40 4.82 -35.40
C ILE A 2 26.18 4.96 -34.50
N VAL A 3 25.51 3.85 -34.21
CA VAL A 3 24.39 3.79 -33.28
C VAL A 3 24.99 3.76 -31.88
N ALA A 4 24.85 4.86 -31.14
CA ALA A 4 25.28 4.95 -29.75
C ALA A 4 24.32 4.15 -28.86
N GLY A 5 24.85 3.10 -28.22
CA GLY A 5 24.15 2.31 -27.23
C GLY A 5 23.79 3.13 -26.00
N VAL A 6 22.53 3.07 -25.60
CA VAL A 6 22.05 3.59 -24.31
C VAL A 6 22.47 2.59 -23.24
N HIS A 7 23.66 2.79 -22.67
CA HIS A 7 24.06 2.08 -21.46
C HIS A 7 23.22 2.58 -20.28
N ARG A 8 22.28 1.75 -19.83
CA ARG A 8 21.61 1.91 -18.54
C ARG A 8 22.65 1.69 -17.44
N TYR A 9 23.06 2.76 -16.76
CA TYR A 9 23.83 2.63 -15.52
C TYR A 9 22.87 2.19 -14.41
N ALA A 10 23.02 0.95 -13.98
CA ALA A 10 22.42 0.48 -12.73
C ALA A 10 23.12 1.21 -11.58
N VAL A 11 22.42 2.17 -10.97
CA VAL A 11 22.82 2.72 -9.67
C VAL A 11 22.46 1.65 -8.65
N GLY A 12 23.49 0.99 -8.08
CA GLY A 12 23.32 0.02 -7.00
C GLY A 12 22.61 0.66 -5.80
N PRO A 13 21.96 -0.14 -4.94
CA PRO A 13 21.18 0.40 -3.84
C PRO A 13 22.12 1.13 -2.89
N ALA A 14 21.95 2.45 -2.80
CA ALA A 14 22.34 3.16 -1.59
C ALA A 14 21.50 2.54 -0.48
N ALA A 15 22.09 1.59 0.25
CA ALA A 15 21.53 1.08 1.48
C ALA A 15 21.27 2.30 2.36
N LEU A 16 19.99 2.64 2.51
CA LEU A 16 19.54 3.54 3.54
C LEU A 16 20.10 2.98 4.85
N VAL A 17 21.13 3.63 5.40
CA VAL A 17 21.54 3.41 6.78
C VAL A 17 20.46 4.07 7.62
N LEU A 18 19.32 3.38 7.73
CA LEU A 18 18.44 3.53 8.87
C LEU A 18 19.33 3.39 10.11
N PRO A 19 19.17 4.26 11.14
CA PRO A 19 20.09 4.30 12.27
C PRO A 19 20.27 2.89 12.83
N ALA A 20 21.54 2.48 12.98
CA ALA A 20 21.98 1.13 13.28
C ALA A 20 20.93 0.35 14.08
N PHE A 21 20.22 -0.53 13.38
CA PHE A 21 19.15 -1.34 13.91
C PHE A 21 19.68 -2.13 15.11
N GLY A 22 19.33 -1.70 16.32
CA GLY A 22 19.66 -2.43 17.53
C GLY A 22 19.09 -3.84 17.47
N ASP A 23 19.93 -4.81 17.84
CA ASP A 23 19.70 -6.25 17.96
C ASP A 23 18.49 -6.77 17.16
N ALA A 24 18.75 -7.09 15.89
CA ALA A 24 17.80 -7.81 15.06
C ALA A 24 17.43 -9.13 15.74
N ASP A 25 16.19 -9.20 16.23
CA ASP A 25 15.51 -10.44 16.60
C ASP A 25 15.67 -11.44 15.44
N GLU A 26 16.46 -12.49 15.66
CA GLU A 26 16.84 -13.49 14.66
C GLU A 26 15.56 -14.18 14.12
N GLY A 27 15.08 -13.73 12.96
CA GLY A 27 13.87 -14.27 12.31
C GLY A 27 12.72 -13.27 12.08
N ALA A 28 12.83 -12.01 12.54
CA ALA A 28 11.81 -11.00 12.30
C ALA A 28 11.77 -10.53 10.83
N SER A 29 10.57 -10.41 10.25
CA SER A 29 10.36 -9.81 8.92
C SER A 29 10.95 -8.38 8.88
N PRO A 30 11.70 -7.97 7.85
CA PRO A 30 12.19 -6.59 7.72
C PRO A 30 11.06 -5.55 7.83
N VAL A 31 9.88 -5.88 7.29
CA VAL A 31 8.68 -5.04 7.40
C VAL A 31 8.25 -4.88 8.87
N ALA A 32 8.24 -5.97 9.65
CA ALA A 32 7.88 -5.92 11.06
C ALA A 32 8.90 -5.12 11.90
N ALA A 33 10.19 -5.24 11.58
CA ALA A 33 11.24 -4.45 12.22
C ALA A 33 11.05 -2.94 11.95
N ILE A 34 10.80 -2.55 10.70
CA ILE A 34 10.55 -1.15 10.32
C ILE A 34 9.26 -0.63 10.99
N TYR A 35 8.18 -1.41 10.98
CA TYR A 35 6.94 -1.03 11.67
C TYR A 35 7.17 -0.75 13.16
N ARG A 36 7.97 -1.60 13.83
CA ARG A 36 8.31 -1.41 15.24
C ARG A 36 9.14 -0.15 15.47
N VAL A 37 10.04 0.20 14.55
CA VAL A 37 10.77 1.49 14.60
C VAL A 37 9.81 2.68 14.43
N LEU A 38 8.80 2.56 13.56
CA LEU A 38 7.81 3.61 13.33
C LEU A 38 6.86 3.79 14.53
N THR A 39 6.45 2.69 15.15
CA THR A 39 5.35 2.70 16.12
C THR A 39 5.77 2.48 17.57
N GLY A 40 6.98 1.99 17.81
CA GLY A 40 7.46 1.58 19.13
C GLY A 40 6.91 0.22 19.60
N GLN A 41 6.13 -0.50 18.77
CA GLN A 41 5.45 -1.74 19.17
C GLN A 41 5.38 -2.77 18.04
N HIS A 42 5.07 -4.02 18.37
CA HIS A 42 4.81 -5.06 17.38
C HIS A 42 3.42 -4.88 16.76
N SER A 43 3.29 -5.09 15.45
CA SER A 43 2.01 -4.92 14.75
C SER A 43 0.91 -5.85 15.28
N ALA A 44 1.25 -7.09 15.64
CA ALA A 44 0.32 -8.03 16.26
C ALA A 44 -0.25 -7.53 17.60
N ALA A 45 0.51 -6.71 18.34
CA ALA A 45 0.11 -6.16 19.63
C ALA A 45 -0.47 -4.74 19.54
N ALA A 46 -0.50 -4.14 18.34
CA ALA A 46 -1.00 -2.79 18.15
C ALA A 46 -2.49 -2.70 18.47
N ASP A 47 -2.82 -1.92 19.50
CA ASP A 47 -4.19 -1.51 19.77
C ASP A 47 -4.62 -0.49 18.73
N ILE A 48 -5.62 -0.88 17.94
CA ILE A 48 -6.18 -0.05 16.88
C ILE A 48 -7.61 0.35 17.19
N ALA A 49 -8.11 0.20 18.42
CA ALA A 49 -9.50 0.52 18.73
C ALA A 49 -9.81 2.00 18.46
N ASP A 50 -8.92 2.90 18.88
CA ASP A 50 -9.00 4.32 18.58
C ASP A 50 -8.69 4.61 17.11
N ASP A 51 -9.41 5.57 16.56
CA ASP A 51 -9.33 5.97 15.17
C ASP A 51 -7.98 6.59 14.78
N ARG A 52 -7.37 7.38 15.67
CA ARG A 52 -6.06 7.97 15.43
C ARG A 52 -4.97 6.91 15.50
N GLU A 53 -5.05 5.99 16.47
CA GLU A 53 -4.10 4.87 16.54
C GLU A 53 -4.26 3.90 15.37
N PHE A 54 -5.47 3.70 14.87
CA PHE A 54 -5.71 2.95 13.63
C PHE A 54 -5.08 3.65 12.42
N ASP A 55 -5.28 4.97 12.27
CA ASP A 55 -4.67 5.74 11.18
C ASP A 55 -3.13 5.65 11.24
N ARG A 56 -2.55 5.77 12.44
CA ARG A 56 -1.11 5.57 12.68
C ARG A 56 -0.67 4.16 12.30
N HIS A 57 -1.41 3.13 12.69
CA HIS A 57 -1.13 1.74 12.34
C HIS A 57 -1.10 1.55 10.82
N VAL A 58 -2.14 2.00 10.11
CA VAL A 58 -2.24 1.86 8.65
C VAL A 58 -1.08 2.56 7.95
N LEU A 59 -0.80 3.83 8.30
CA LEU A 59 0.29 4.58 7.68
C LEU A 59 1.64 3.91 7.95
N ALA A 60 1.90 3.46 9.17
CA ALA A 60 3.12 2.74 9.52
C ALA A 60 3.25 1.42 8.75
N SER A 61 2.15 0.69 8.56
CA SER A 61 2.14 -0.58 7.83
C SER A 61 2.53 -0.41 6.37
N ILE A 62 1.94 0.59 5.70
CA ILE A 62 2.22 0.85 4.28
C ILE A 62 3.66 1.35 4.12
N LEU A 63 4.11 2.27 4.97
CA LEU A 63 5.48 2.80 4.93
C LEU A 63 6.52 1.73 5.25
N ALA A 64 6.24 0.83 6.19
CA ALA A 64 7.12 -0.28 6.50
C ALA A 64 7.30 -1.23 5.31
N VAL A 65 6.23 -1.50 4.57
CA VAL A 65 6.32 -2.28 3.33
C VAL A 65 7.14 -1.52 2.29
N ALA A 66 6.84 -0.25 2.04
CA ALA A 66 7.54 0.56 1.06
C ALA A 66 9.05 0.69 1.34
N LEU A 67 9.43 0.87 2.60
CA LEU A 67 10.83 0.95 3.05
C LEU A 67 11.58 -0.39 2.99
N SER A 68 10.86 -1.51 3.00
CA SER A 68 11.47 -2.85 2.90
C SER A 68 11.84 -3.24 1.47
N GLU A 69 11.40 -2.46 0.48
CA GLU A 69 11.53 -2.75 -0.94
C GLU A 69 12.63 -1.90 -1.58
N PRO A 70 13.29 -2.39 -2.64
CA PRO A 70 14.28 -1.60 -3.35
C PRO A 70 13.63 -0.40 -4.05
N GLY A 71 14.36 0.72 -4.08
CA GLY A 71 13.92 1.97 -4.70
C GLY A 71 13.80 3.11 -3.70
N SER A 72 13.36 4.27 -4.17
CA SER A 72 13.10 5.42 -3.30
C SER A 72 11.76 5.29 -2.58
N LEU A 73 11.62 5.88 -1.39
CA LEU A 73 10.34 5.85 -0.66
C LEU A 73 9.22 6.56 -1.43
N THR A 74 9.54 7.66 -2.11
CA THR A 74 8.62 8.40 -2.99
C THR A 74 8.09 7.52 -4.11
N GLU A 75 8.94 6.72 -4.77
CA GLU A 75 8.54 5.77 -5.82
C GLU A 75 7.67 4.62 -5.28
N ARG A 76 8.01 4.05 -4.11
CA ARG A 76 7.28 2.91 -3.52
C ARG A 76 5.97 3.31 -2.83
N SER A 77 5.85 4.58 -2.41
CA SER A 77 4.66 5.12 -1.74
C SER A 77 3.76 5.96 -2.64
N GLY A 78 4.30 6.49 -3.75
CA GLY A 78 3.63 7.48 -4.60
C GLY A 78 3.56 8.88 -4.00
N LEU A 79 4.02 9.08 -2.76
CA LEU A 79 3.99 10.39 -2.12
C LEU A 79 5.05 11.30 -2.71
N SER A 80 4.70 12.57 -2.91
CA SER A 80 5.68 13.63 -3.15
C SER A 80 6.58 13.83 -1.93
N LEU A 81 7.76 14.43 -2.11
CA LEU A 81 8.63 14.79 -0.99
C LEU A 81 7.93 15.72 0.03
N GLY A 82 7.11 16.65 -0.46
CA GLY A 82 6.32 17.55 0.38
C GLY A 82 5.29 16.81 1.22
N ASP A 83 4.59 15.84 0.62
CA ASP A 83 3.62 15.01 1.34
C ASP A 83 4.28 14.08 2.33
N LEU A 84 5.41 13.47 1.96
CA LEU A 84 6.19 12.65 2.87
C LEU A 84 6.68 13.48 4.06
N ALA A 85 7.15 14.70 3.83
CA ALA A 85 7.54 15.63 4.90
C ALA A 85 6.34 16.05 5.77
N GLY A 86 5.17 16.27 5.16
CA GLY A 86 3.93 16.56 5.89
C GLY A 86 3.53 15.39 6.79
N LEU A 87 3.50 14.18 6.25
CA LEU A 87 3.15 12.95 6.95
C LEU A 87 4.12 12.69 8.09
N ALA A 88 5.42 12.69 7.81
CA ALA A 88 6.43 12.36 8.80
C ALA A 88 6.50 13.40 9.93
N ARG A 89 6.25 14.69 9.66
CA ARG A 89 6.13 15.71 10.71
C ARG A 89 5.01 15.40 11.72
N HIS A 90 3.90 14.83 11.27
CA HIS A 90 2.72 14.60 12.11
C HIS A 90 2.69 13.22 12.76
N TRP A 91 3.20 12.19 12.08
CA TRP A 91 3.02 10.79 12.47
C TRP A 91 4.33 10.08 12.81
N PHE A 92 5.41 10.35 12.07
CA PHE A 92 6.67 9.61 12.19
C PHE A 92 7.89 10.54 12.03
N PRO A 93 8.24 11.33 13.06
CA PRO A 93 9.36 12.27 12.99
C PRO A 93 10.70 11.64 12.59
N GLN A 94 10.88 10.35 12.87
CA GLN A 94 12.06 9.57 12.48
C GLN A 94 12.23 9.44 10.95
N LEU A 95 11.19 9.69 10.15
CA LEU A 95 11.28 9.67 8.68
C LEU A 95 11.66 11.03 8.09
N MET A 96 11.86 12.08 8.90
CA MET A 96 12.18 13.41 8.41
C MET A 96 13.46 13.46 7.58
N GLU A 97 14.47 12.69 7.94
CA GLU A 97 15.72 12.63 7.18
C GLU A 97 15.51 12.04 5.78
N LEU A 98 14.57 11.11 5.62
CA LEU A 98 14.26 10.52 4.31
C LEU A 98 13.53 11.49 3.39
N ALA A 99 12.74 12.40 3.95
CA ALA A 99 12.06 13.45 3.17
C ALA A 99 13.01 14.54 2.65
N LEU A 100 14.27 14.55 3.10
CA LEU A 100 15.32 15.46 2.64
C LEU A 100 16.19 14.86 1.52
N LEU A 101 16.04 13.56 1.24
CA LEU A 101 16.80 12.91 0.19
C LEU A 101 16.28 13.36 -1.20
N PRO A 102 17.19 13.59 -2.16
CA PRO A 102 16.77 13.90 -3.52
C PRO A 102 16.02 12.70 -4.10
N SER A 103 14.75 12.91 -4.41
CA SER A 103 13.97 12.01 -5.24
C SER A 103 14.10 12.45 -6.68
N LEU A 104 14.22 11.48 -7.59
CA LEU A 104 13.86 11.75 -8.97
C LEU A 104 12.33 11.70 -9.03
N ASP A 105 11.71 12.70 -9.65
CA ASP A 105 10.28 12.63 -9.93
C ASP A 105 10.08 11.48 -10.92
N ALA A 106 9.57 10.35 -10.41
CA ALA A 106 9.13 9.28 -11.27
C ALA A 106 7.94 9.81 -12.09
N VAL A 107 7.91 9.48 -13.37
CA VAL A 107 6.70 9.70 -14.18
C VAL A 107 5.58 8.92 -13.50
N GLU A 108 4.54 9.64 -13.08
CA GLU A 108 3.40 9.01 -12.45
C GLU A 108 2.72 8.07 -13.45
N ASP A 109 2.50 6.84 -13.00
CA ASP A 109 1.77 5.84 -13.75
C ASP A 109 0.30 6.26 -13.87
N GLU A 110 -0.24 6.23 -15.09
CA GLU A 110 -1.61 6.67 -15.38
C GLU A 110 -2.66 5.84 -14.62
N GLU A 111 -2.42 4.52 -14.43
CA GLU A 111 -3.32 3.68 -13.65
C GLU A 111 -3.29 4.05 -12.15
N VAL A 112 -2.12 4.40 -11.63
CA VAL A 112 -1.98 4.94 -10.26
C VAL A 112 -2.76 6.23 -10.12
N ALA A 113 -2.63 7.15 -11.08
CA ALA A 113 -3.36 8.42 -11.09
C ALA A 113 -4.88 8.19 -11.10
N MET A 114 -5.39 7.31 -11.98
CA MET A 114 -6.82 7.00 -12.07
C MET A 114 -7.38 6.46 -10.75
N VAL A 115 -6.72 5.48 -10.12
CA VAL A 115 -7.18 4.92 -8.83
C VAL A 115 -7.09 5.96 -7.71
N ARG A 116 -6.03 6.80 -7.69
CA ARG A 116 -5.91 7.89 -6.72
C ARG A 116 -7.07 8.86 -6.87
N ASP A 117 -7.39 9.26 -8.09
CA ASP A 117 -8.41 10.27 -8.36
C ASP A 117 -9.81 9.72 -8.01
N LEU A 118 -10.07 8.44 -8.28
CA LEU A 118 -11.25 7.73 -7.78
C LEU A 118 -11.36 7.81 -6.25
N LEU A 119 -10.27 7.48 -5.54
CA LEU A 119 -10.25 7.53 -4.06
C LEU A 119 -10.44 8.96 -3.55
N LEU A 120 -9.79 9.95 -4.17
CA LEU A 120 -9.91 11.37 -3.81
C LEU A 120 -11.34 11.89 -3.98
N ALA A 121 -12.02 11.49 -5.06
CA ALA A 121 -13.40 11.85 -5.35
C ALA A 121 -14.40 11.26 -4.33
N HIS A 122 -14.03 10.17 -3.66
CA HIS A 122 -14.88 9.48 -2.69
C HIS A 122 -14.36 9.60 -1.25
N ARG A 123 -13.56 10.63 -0.93
CA ARG A 123 -13.08 10.85 0.45
C ARG A 123 -14.23 11.17 1.41
N SER A 124 -14.16 10.62 2.62
CA SER A 124 -15.08 10.93 3.72
C SER A 124 -14.83 12.30 4.36
N SER A 125 -13.64 12.89 4.18
CA SER A 125 -13.29 14.22 4.68
C SER A 125 -12.18 14.87 3.84
N ASP A 126 -12.02 16.19 3.97
CA ASP A 126 -10.95 16.95 3.33
C ASP A 126 -9.60 16.86 4.05
N GLY A 127 -9.48 16.04 5.09
CA GLY A 127 -8.26 15.91 5.89
C GLY A 127 -7.07 15.35 5.12
N GLU A 128 -5.86 15.75 5.55
CA GLU A 128 -4.58 15.32 4.97
C GLU A 128 -4.38 13.80 5.01
N VAL A 129 -4.86 13.13 6.07
CA VAL A 129 -4.71 11.67 6.23
C VAL A 129 -5.41 10.93 5.10
N GLY A 130 -6.67 11.27 4.80
CA GLY A 130 -7.41 10.65 3.69
C GLY A 130 -6.76 10.95 2.34
N ARG A 131 -6.18 12.15 2.17
CA ARG A 131 -5.44 12.53 0.96
C ARG A 131 -4.16 11.71 0.78
N TRP A 132 -3.34 11.56 1.83
CA TRP A 132 -2.14 10.72 1.78
C TRP A 132 -2.49 9.24 1.57
N LEU A 133 -3.53 8.76 2.24
CA LEU A 133 -4.02 7.39 2.08
C LEU A 133 -4.51 7.11 0.65
N ALA A 134 -5.12 8.09 -0.03
CA ALA A 134 -5.53 7.90 -1.43
C ALA A 134 -4.32 7.60 -2.33
N THR A 135 -3.25 8.38 -2.18
CA THR A 135 -1.98 8.17 -2.90
C THR A 135 -1.33 6.83 -2.54
N LEU A 136 -1.22 6.54 -1.24
CA LEU A 136 -0.62 5.30 -0.75
C LEU A 136 -1.38 4.07 -1.25
N VAL A 137 -2.71 4.05 -1.10
CA VAL A 137 -3.56 2.93 -1.52
C VAL A 137 -3.51 2.75 -3.03
N ALA A 138 -3.59 3.83 -3.81
CA ALA A 138 -3.49 3.76 -5.26
C ALA A 138 -2.16 3.16 -5.73
N ARG A 139 -1.03 3.60 -5.14
CA ARG A 139 0.29 3.05 -5.50
C ARG A 139 0.40 1.56 -5.15
N ARG A 140 -0.09 1.14 -3.98
CA ARG A 140 -0.08 -0.26 -3.55
C ARG A 140 -1.10 -1.13 -4.31
N ALA A 141 -2.13 -0.53 -4.91
CA ALA A 141 -3.09 -1.26 -5.72
C ALA A 141 -2.44 -1.91 -6.96
N MET A 142 -1.33 -1.37 -7.45
CA MET A 142 -0.58 -1.89 -8.61
C MET A 142 0.36 -3.06 -8.28
N GLU A 143 0.58 -3.34 -7.00
CA GLU A 143 1.43 -4.46 -6.59
C GLU A 143 0.66 -5.80 -6.77
N PRO A 144 1.34 -6.96 -6.81
CA PRO A 144 0.73 -8.19 -7.34
C PRO A 144 -0.18 -8.96 -6.36
N ASN A 145 -0.14 -8.70 -5.05
CA ASN A 145 -0.86 -9.51 -4.07
C ASN A 145 -2.27 -8.97 -3.80
N HIS A 146 -2.97 -9.49 -2.78
CA HIS A 146 -4.18 -8.82 -2.32
C HIS A 146 -3.84 -7.45 -1.75
N LEU A 147 -4.76 -6.49 -1.88
CA LEU A 147 -4.48 -5.10 -1.49
C LEU A 147 -4.09 -4.99 -0.01
N TRP A 148 -4.73 -5.75 0.88
CA TRP A 148 -4.40 -5.71 2.31
C TRP A 148 -2.99 -6.24 2.59
N GLU A 149 -2.52 -7.25 1.85
CA GLU A 149 -1.15 -7.78 1.95
C GLU A 149 -0.13 -6.76 1.44
N ASP A 150 -0.43 -6.12 0.30
CA ASP A 150 0.43 -5.10 -0.30
C ASP A 150 0.48 -3.81 0.53
N LEU A 151 -0.55 -3.52 1.32
CA LEU A 151 -0.56 -2.43 2.31
C LEU A 151 0.14 -2.82 3.63
N GLY A 152 0.51 -4.09 3.82
CA GLY A 152 1.12 -4.58 5.04
C GLY A 152 0.16 -4.70 6.23
N LEU A 153 -1.15 -4.69 5.98
CA LEU A 153 -2.16 -4.86 7.02
C LEU A 153 -2.17 -6.29 7.54
N ARG A 154 -2.73 -6.50 8.74
CA ARG A 154 -2.76 -7.82 9.39
C ARG A 154 -3.74 -8.75 8.68
N GLU A 155 -4.87 -8.19 8.25
CA GLU A 155 -5.97 -8.96 7.68
C GLU A 155 -6.91 -8.07 6.84
N ARG A 156 -7.75 -8.70 6.03
CA ARG A 156 -8.73 -8.01 5.17
C ARG A 156 -9.70 -7.09 5.95
N PRO A 157 -10.22 -7.44 7.14
CA PRO A 157 -11.07 -6.53 7.92
C PRO A 157 -10.46 -5.15 8.19
N GLU A 158 -9.14 -5.05 8.36
CA GLU A 158 -8.47 -3.75 8.53
C GLU A 158 -8.55 -2.91 7.26
N LEU A 159 -8.39 -3.53 6.09
CA LEU A 159 -8.58 -2.83 4.81
C LEU A 159 -10.02 -2.35 4.65
N THR A 160 -11.00 -3.18 5.01
CA THR A 160 -12.41 -2.76 4.99
C THR A 160 -12.66 -1.58 5.93
N ARG A 161 -12.08 -1.58 7.14
CA ARG A 161 -12.18 -0.46 8.08
C ARG A 161 -11.51 0.81 7.54
N LEU A 162 -10.30 0.68 6.97
CA LEU A 162 -9.58 1.77 6.31
C LEU A 162 -10.45 2.45 5.24
N LEU A 163 -11.02 1.65 4.34
CA LEU A 163 -11.85 2.16 3.26
C LEU A 163 -13.18 2.72 3.76
N THR A 164 -13.82 2.08 4.73
CA THR A 164 -15.06 2.59 5.35
C THR A 164 -14.83 3.94 6.05
N ARG A 165 -13.68 4.13 6.67
CA ARG A 165 -13.37 5.33 7.44
C ARG A 165 -13.00 6.53 6.55
N HIS A 166 -12.15 6.31 5.55
CA HIS A 166 -11.57 7.40 4.75
C HIS A 166 -12.22 7.56 3.37
N PHE A 167 -12.91 6.52 2.89
CA PHE A 167 -13.51 6.45 1.56
C PHE A 167 -14.93 5.85 1.63
N GLU A 168 -15.72 6.26 2.62
CA GLU A 168 -17.05 5.71 2.95
C GLU A 168 -17.97 5.56 1.73
N PRO A 169 -18.14 6.58 0.85
CA PRO A 169 -19.01 6.45 -0.32
C PRO A 169 -18.61 5.29 -1.24
N LEU A 170 -17.30 5.06 -1.39
CA LEU A 170 -16.77 3.96 -2.19
C LEU A 170 -16.93 2.62 -1.48
N ALA A 171 -16.72 2.59 -0.16
CA ALA A 171 -16.81 1.38 0.63
C ALA A 171 -18.26 0.86 0.73
N SER A 172 -19.21 1.76 0.97
CA SER A 172 -20.65 1.47 1.03
C SER A 172 -21.21 0.94 -0.30
N ALA A 173 -20.57 1.25 -1.42
CA ALA A 173 -20.93 0.74 -2.73
C ALA A 173 -20.45 -0.72 -2.97
N ASN A 174 -19.44 -1.22 -2.24
CA ASN A 174 -18.93 -2.59 -2.37
C ASN A 174 -19.74 -3.60 -1.54
N THR A 175 -21.05 -3.66 -1.80
CA THR A 175 -22.03 -4.43 -1.00
C THR A 175 -21.85 -5.95 -1.02
N ASN A 176 -21.22 -6.49 -2.06
CA ASN A 176 -21.05 -7.95 -2.24
C ASN A 176 -19.65 -8.43 -1.84
N ASN A 177 -18.88 -7.61 -1.13
CA ASN A 177 -17.53 -7.94 -0.67
C ASN A 177 -16.58 -8.36 -1.83
N MET A 178 -16.68 -7.67 -2.96
CA MET A 178 -15.78 -7.88 -4.10
C MET A 178 -14.35 -7.56 -3.69
N LYS A 179 -13.35 -8.25 -4.28
CA LYS A 179 -11.93 -7.92 -4.09
C LYS A 179 -11.70 -6.44 -4.43
N TRP A 180 -11.07 -5.69 -3.53
CA TRP A 180 -11.02 -4.22 -3.60
C TRP A 180 -10.37 -3.69 -4.89
N LYS A 181 -9.28 -4.30 -5.36
CA LYS A 181 -8.66 -3.92 -6.65
C LYS A 181 -9.66 -4.05 -7.80
N ARG A 182 -10.37 -5.19 -7.88
CA ARG A 182 -11.41 -5.42 -8.90
C ARG A 182 -12.56 -4.43 -8.79
N PHE A 183 -12.94 -4.07 -7.57
CA PHE A 183 -13.97 -3.09 -7.32
C PHE A 183 -13.55 -1.69 -7.82
N PHE A 184 -12.31 -1.26 -7.58
CA PHE A 184 -11.80 0.03 -8.10
C PHE A 184 -11.85 0.09 -9.63
N TYR A 185 -11.35 -0.94 -10.33
CA TYR A 185 -11.41 -0.97 -11.79
C TYR A 185 -12.86 -1.00 -12.32
N ARG A 186 -13.77 -1.71 -11.63
CA ARG A 186 -15.19 -1.66 -11.99
C ARG A 186 -15.75 -0.25 -11.89
N LYS A 187 -15.47 0.45 -10.78
CA LYS A 187 -15.92 1.83 -10.56
C LYS A 187 -15.36 2.79 -11.61
N LEU A 188 -14.07 2.68 -11.93
CA LEU A 188 -13.46 3.44 -13.02
C LEU A 188 -14.17 3.21 -14.36
N CYS A 189 -14.42 1.94 -14.74
CA CYS A 189 -15.16 1.64 -15.97
C CYS A 189 -16.59 2.19 -15.95
N GLU A 190 -17.30 2.08 -14.83
CA GLU A 190 -18.67 2.60 -14.69
C GLU A 190 -18.73 4.12 -14.84
N ASP A 191 -17.76 4.85 -14.28
CA ASP A 191 -17.69 6.31 -14.36
C ASP A 191 -17.41 6.77 -15.81
N ASP A 192 -16.72 5.96 -16.61
CA ASP A 192 -16.53 6.15 -18.06
C ASP A 192 -17.72 5.66 -18.91
N GLY A 193 -18.80 5.17 -18.28
CA GLY A 193 -19.97 4.59 -18.97
C GLY A 193 -19.71 3.23 -19.62
N ILE A 194 -18.61 2.57 -19.28
CA ILE A 194 -18.21 1.26 -19.80
C ILE A 194 -18.73 0.15 -18.88
N VAL A 195 -19.41 -0.82 -19.48
CA VAL A 195 -19.87 -2.01 -18.75
C VAL A 195 -18.73 -3.03 -18.67
N MET A 196 -18.14 -3.20 -17.49
CA MET A 196 -17.03 -4.15 -17.26
C MET A 196 -17.46 -5.62 -17.39
N CYS A 197 -18.73 -5.94 -17.09
CA CYS A 197 -19.24 -7.30 -17.13
C CYS A 197 -20.59 -7.36 -17.85
N SER A 198 -20.66 -8.15 -18.92
CA SER A 198 -21.90 -8.35 -19.70
C SER A 198 -22.89 -9.34 -19.07
N THR A 199 -22.50 -10.03 -17.99
CA THR A 199 -23.36 -11.01 -17.33
C THR A 199 -24.28 -10.32 -16.33
N PRO A 200 -25.62 -10.45 -16.45
CA PRO A 200 -26.56 -9.75 -15.57
C PRO A 200 -26.56 -10.28 -14.12
N VAL A 201 -25.97 -11.45 -13.87
CA VAL A 201 -25.87 -12.08 -12.55
C VAL A 201 -24.42 -12.49 -12.31
N CYS A 202 -23.76 -11.87 -11.32
CA CYS A 202 -22.34 -12.10 -11.03
C CYS A 202 -22.01 -13.59 -10.79
N THR A 203 -22.87 -14.33 -10.08
CA THR A 203 -22.64 -15.75 -9.76
C THR A 203 -22.62 -16.69 -10.98
N ARG A 204 -23.07 -16.22 -12.14
CA ARG A 204 -23.03 -16.97 -13.42
C ARG A 204 -21.88 -16.51 -14.33
N CYS A 205 -21.09 -15.53 -13.89
CA CYS A 205 -19.91 -15.07 -14.61
C CYS A 205 -18.78 -16.09 -14.44
N GLN A 206 -18.08 -16.40 -15.54
CA GLN A 206 -16.93 -17.32 -15.50
C GLN A 206 -15.78 -16.76 -14.64
N ASP A 207 -15.68 -15.44 -14.51
CA ASP A 207 -14.72 -14.73 -13.67
C ASP A 207 -15.20 -14.48 -12.24
N PHE A 208 -16.28 -15.13 -11.79
CA PHE A 208 -16.84 -14.92 -10.46
C PHE A 208 -15.78 -15.15 -9.36
N ALA A 209 -15.01 -16.24 -9.44
CA ALA A 209 -13.95 -16.54 -8.47
C ALA A 209 -12.83 -15.48 -8.46
N ASN A 210 -12.54 -14.86 -9.61
CA ASN A 210 -11.57 -13.77 -9.71
C ASN A 210 -12.07 -12.49 -9.03
N CYS A 211 -13.39 -12.30 -8.97
CA CYS A 211 -14.04 -11.13 -8.40
C CYS A 211 -14.37 -11.28 -6.90
N PHE A 212 -14.77 -12.48 -6.48
CA PHE A 212 -15.36 -12.76 -5.16
C PHE A 212 -14.70 -13.94 -4.42
N GLY A 213 -13.64 -14.53 -4.98
CA GLY A 213 -12.94 -15.65 -4.36
C GLY A 213 -12.25 -15.27 -3.06
N ASP A 214 -11.79 -16.30 -2.35
CA ASP A 214 -11.07 -16.17 -1.09
C ASP A 214 -9.80 -15.29 -1.24
N GLU A 215 -9.49 -14.56 -0.17
CA GLU A 215 -8.29 -13.75 0.00
C GLU A 215 -7.50 -14.18 1.25
N SER A 216 -7.63 -15.46 1.65
CA SER A 216 -6.81 -16.06 2.69
C SER A 216 -5.32 -15.91 2.34
N GLY A 217 -4.56 -15.29 3.22
CA GLY A 217 -3.15 -14.96 3.00
C GLY A 217 -2.43 -14.68 4.31
N GLU A 218 -1.13 -14.41 4.23
CA GLU A 218 -0.33 -14.02 5.39
C GLU A 218 0.15 -12.58 5.20
N SER A 219 -0.04 -11.75 6.22
CA SER A 219 0.47 -10.37 6.21
C SER A 219 1.98 -10.36 5.92
N ARG A 220 2.46 -9.34 5.20
CA ARG A 220 3.91 -9.14 4.98
C ARG A 220 4.69 -8.88 6.27
N MET A 221 3.99 -8.54 7.35
CA MET A 221 4.55 -8.44 8.69
C MET A 221 4.70 -9.78 9.39
N ALA A 222 3.97 -10.81 8.97
CA ALA A 222 4.14 -12.16 9.51
C ALA A 222 5.54 -12.68 9.12
N ALA A 223 6.27 -13.22 10.10
CA ALA A 223 7.59 -13.80 9.86
C ALA A 223 7.47 -14.92 8.82
N ARG A 224 8.19 -14.79 7.70
CA ARG A 224 8.09 -15.63 6.49
C ARG A 224 8.18 -17.14 6.81
N ARG A 225 7.06 -17.86 6.90
CA ARG A 225 7.07 -19.34 6.74
C ARG A 225 7.34 -19.76 5.30
N ARG A 226 6.88 -18.97 4.33
CA ARG A 226 6.95 -19.30 2.90
C ARG A 226 8.38 -19.38 2.32
N GLU A 227 9.32 -18.58 2.81
CA GLU A 227 10.72 -18.66 2.33
C GLU A 227 11.46 -19.89 2.84
N VAL A 228 11.09 -20.39 4.02
CA VAL A 228 11.68 -21.60 4.58
C VAL A 228 11.15 -22.83 3.84
N GLU A 229 9.86 -22.86 3.49
CA GLU A 229 9.25 -23.95 2.72
C GLU A 229 9.75 -24.01 1.27
N LEU A 230 9.97 -22.86 0.62
CA LEU A 230 10.55 -22.78 -0.74
C LEU A 230 12.05 -23.08 -0.79
N ARG A 231 12.79 -22.91 0.31
CA ARG A 231 14.20 -23.31 0.42
C ARG A 231 14.38 -24.76 0.89
N ALA A 232 13.32 -25.38 1.38
CA ALA A 232 13.27 -26.78 1.83
C ALA A 232 12.68 -27.75 0.79
N SER A 233 12.26 -27.24 -0.38
CA SER A 233 11.76 -28.01 -1.54
C SER A 233 12.78 -28.01 -2.68
#